data_AF-A0A4R2MCY2-F1
#
_entry.id   AF-A0A4R2MCY2-F1
#
_cell.length_a   1.000
_cell.length_b   1.000
_cell.length_c   1.000
_cell.angle_alpha   90.00
_cell.angle_beta   90.00
_cell.angle_gamma   90.00
#
_symmetry.space_group_name_H-M   'P 1'
#
loop_
_entity.id
_entity.type
_entity.pdbx_description
1 polymer ?
#
loop_
_entity_poly.entity_id
_entity_poly.type
_entity_poly.pdbx_seq_one_letter_code
_entity_poly.pdbx_strand_id
1 'polypeptide(L)'
;MRPAYEIRRELPADHAAVEALTRRAFWDVHVPGCSEHFLVHRMRSHADFVAELALVLEVDGRLVGSILYTRARLVDGQGREKPVLTFGRAPLGVSMKVDITYIVAVI
;
A
#
# COMPACT_ATOMS: atom_id res chain seq x y z
N MET A 1 4.73 -28.67 -6.64
CA MET A 1 3.42 -28.21 -6.14
C MET A 1 3.42 -26.69 -6.20
N ARG A 2 2.42 -26.04 -6.81
CA ARG A 2 2.37 -24.57 -6.83
C ARG A 2 1.91 -24.07 -5.45
N PRO A 3 2.50 -23.01 -4.89
CA PRO A 3 2.06 -22.46 -3.61
C PRO A 3 0.60 -22.01 -3.71
N ALA A 4 -0.18 -22.23 -2.66
CA ALA A 4 -1.54 -21.73 -2.60
C ALA A 4 -1.47 -20.23 -2.33
N TYR A 5 -2.04 -19.42 -3.21
CA TYR A 5 -2.11 -17.98 -3.04
C TYR A 5 -3.55 -17.49 -3.12
N GLU A 6 -3.89 -16.50 -2.32
CA GLU A 6 -5.20 -15.87 -2.27
C GLU A 6 -5.06 -14.35 -2.19
N ILE A 7 -5.84 -13.64 -3.01
CA ILE A 7 -6.01 -12.20 -2.90
C ILE A 7 -7.40 -11.95 -2.35
N ARG A 8 -7.47 -11.26 -1.22
CA ARG A 8 -8.74 -10.95 -0.53
C ARG A 8 -8.73 -9.54 0.03
N ARG A 9 -9.91 -9.09 0.44
CA ARG A 9 -10.04 -7.82 1.16
C ARG A 9 -9.32 -7.89 2.51
N GLU A 10 -8.68 -6.79 2.88
CA GLU A 10 -8.10 -6.61 4.21
C GLU A 10 -9.21 -6.64 5.26
N LEU A 11 -8.98 -7.40 6.33
CA LEU A 11 -9.81 -7.41 7.53
C LEU A 11 -9.10 -6.69 8.68
N PRO A 12 -9.83 -6.19 9.69
CA PRO A 12 -9.22 -5.59 10.87
C PRO A 12 -8.16 -6.47 11.57
N ALA A 13 -8.33 -7.80 11.51
CA ALA A 13 -7.38 -8.76 12.04
C ALA A 13 -6.01 -8.74 11.31
N ASP A 14 -5.97 -8.29 10.06
CA ASP A 14 -4.75 -8.23 9.24
C ASP A 14 -3.93 -6.96 9.51
N HIS A 15 -4.53 -5.92 10.12
CA HIS A 15 -3.93 -4.58 10.22
C HIS A 15 -2.53 -4.60 10.82
N ALA A 16 -2.33 -5.32 11.92
CA ALA A 16 -1.04 -5.43 12.61
C ALA A 16 -0.01 -6.16 11.74
N ALA A 17 -0.43 -7.20 11.01
CA ALA A 17 0.43 -7.95 10.11
C ALA A 17 0.84 -7.11 8.90
N VAL A 18 -0.08 -6.31 8.35
CA VAL A 18 0.16 -5.35 7.28
C VAL A 18 1.09 -4.23 7.74
N GLU A 19 0.90 -3.65 8.92
CA GLU A 19 1.80 -2.62 9.47
C GLU A 19 3.22 -3.18 9.67
N ALA A 20 3.35 -4.41 10.18
CA ALA A 20 4.64 -5.08 10.31
C ALA A 20 5.27 -5.38 8.94
N LEU A 21 4.47 -5.77 7.94
CA LEU A 21 4.92 -5.98 6.56
C LEU A 21 5.43 -4.68 5.95
N THR A 22 4.67 -3.58 6.06
CA THR A 22 5.06 -2.25 5.59
C THR A 22 6.33 -1.79 6.29
N ARG A 23 6.44 -1.95 7.62
CA ARG A 23 7.65 -1.61 8.36
C ARG A 23 8.85 -2.35 7.80
N ARG A 24 8.77 -3.67 7.59
CA ARG A 24 9.88 -4.46 7.04
C ARG A 24 10.23 -4.05 5.61
N ALA A 25 9.25 -3.73 4.79
CA ALA A 25 9.46 -3.36 3.38
C ALA A 25 10.14 -1.99 3.21
N PHE A 26 9.90 -1.06 4.13
CA PHE A 26 10.40 0.33 4.05
C PHE A 26 11.44 0.70 5.12
N TRP A 27 11.86 -0.24 5.95
CA TRP A 27 12.86 0.01 7.00
C TRP A 27 14.19 0.44 6.39
N ASP A 28 14.68 1.62 6.78
CA ASP A 28 15.93 2.23 6.31
C ASP A 28 16.02 2.43 4.79
N VAL A 29 14.89 2.37 4.07
CA VAL A 29 14.87 2.54 2.60
C VAL A 29 14.97 4.01 2.21
N HIS A 30 14.20 4.89 2.87
CA HIS A 30 14.14 6.31 2.53
C HIS A 30 14.77 7.22 3.60
N VAL A 31 14.63 6.83 4.87
CA VAL A 31 15.14 7.55 6.04
C VAL A 31 15.49 6.52 7.10
N PRO A 32 16.36 6.84 8.08
CA PRO A 32 16.57 5.98 9.24
C PRO A 32 15.23 5.64 9.93
N GLY A 33 14.96 4.35 10.09
CA GLY A 33 13.69 3.80 10.54
C GLY A 33 12.65 3.67 9.43
N CYS A 34 11.38 3.86 9.77
CA CYS A 34 10.27 3.79 8.82
C CYS A 34 9.13 4.64 9.37
N SER A 35 8.43 5.41 8.53
CA SER A 35 7.23 6.16 8.91
C SER A 35 5.96 5.64 8.21
N GLU A 36 6.14 4.79 7.21
CA GLU A 36 5.11 4.26 6.33
C GLU A 36 4.15 3.34 7.08
N HIS A 37 4.65 2.55 8.04
CA HIS A 37 3.79 1.71 8.88
C HIS A 37 2.83 2.55 9.75
N PHE A 38 3.28 3.69 10.27
CA PHE A 38 2.43 4.62 11.00
C PHE A 38 1.42 5.33 10.08
N LEU A 39 1.83 5.65 8.84
CA LEU A 39 0.93 6.20 7.84
C LEU A 39 -0.20 5.21 7.50
N VAL A 40 0.12 3.93 7.31
CA VAL A 40 -0.88 2.87 7.07
C VAL A 40 -1.88 2.78 8.22
N HIS A 41 -1.40 2.80 9.46
CA HIS A 41 -2.25 2.81 10.64
C HIS A 41 -3.25 3.99 10.63
N ARG A 42 -2.73 5.21 10.40
CA ARG A 42 -3.54 6.44 10.38
C ARG A 42 -4.51 6.49 9.21
N MET A 43 -4.11 6.01 8.05
CA MET A 43 -4.86 6.10 6.80
C MET A 43 -6.21 5.38 6.89
N ARG A 44 -6.31 4.26 7.59
CA ARG A 44 -7.57 3.49 7.71
C ARG A 44 -8.71 4.27 8.39
N SER A 45 -8.37 5.28 9.19
CA SER A 45 -9.33 6.19 9.82
C SER A 45 -9.64 7.45 9.00
N HIS A 46 -8.99 7.64 7.85
CA HIS A 46 -9.16 8.83 7.04
C HIS A 46 -10.41 8.74 6.17
N ALA A 47 -11.14 9.85 6.01
CA ALA A 47 -12.40 9.89 5.25
C ALA A 47 -12.22 9.48 3.77
N ASP A 48 -11.02 9.72 3.23
CA ASP A 48 -10.69 9.36 1.85
C ASP A 48 -10.23 7.90 1.67
N PHE A 49 -10.07 7.12 2.74
CA PHE A 49 -9.67 5.71 2.61
C PHE A 49 -10.78 4.85 2.00
N VAL A 50 -10.39 3.96 1.09
CA VAL A 50 -11.32 3.08 0.36
C VAL A 50 -11.11 1.65 0.82
N ALA A 51 -11.81 1.26 1.89
CA ALA A 51 -11.71 -0.07 2.51
C ALA A 51 -12.16 -1.22 1.58
N GLU A 52 -12.97 -0.92 0.57
CA GLU A 52 -13.40 -1.86 -0.47
C GLU A 52 -12.27 -2.24 -1.42
N LEU A 53 -11.23 -1.41 -1.52
CA LEU A 53 -10.05 -1.62 -2.36
C LEU A 53 -8.79 -1.95 -1.54
N ALA A 54 -8.90 -2.05 -0.22
CA ALA A 54 -7.83 -2.55 0.62
C ALA A 54 -7.71 -4.07 0.41
N LEU A 55 -6.62 -4.50 -0.23
CA LEU A 55 -6.39 -5.90 -0.59
C LEU A 55 -5.10 -6.42 0.06
N VAL A 56 -5.11 -7.69 0.42
CA VAL A 56 -3.95 -8.43 0.91
C VAL A 56 -3.67 -9.63 0.03
N LEU A 57 -2.39 -9.99 -0.10
CA LEU A 57 -1.94 -11.22 -0.72
C LEU A 57 -1.47 -12.18 0.37
N GLU A 58 -2.10 -13.35 0.41
CA GLU A 58 -1.74 -14.45 1.28
C GLU A 58 -1.11 -15.58 0.44
N VAL A 59 0.01 -16.12 0.92
CA VAL A 59 0.70 -17.27 0.30
C VAL A 59 0.99 -18.27 1.40
N ASP A 60 0.50 -19.50 1.24
CA ASP A 60 0.64 -20.61 2.20
C ASP A 60 0.26 -20.20 3.64
N GLY A 61 -0.85 -19.46 3.79
CA GLY A 61 -1.35 -19.01 5.10
C GLY A 61 -0.63 -17.77 5.67
N ARG A 62 0.29 -17.16 4.91
CA ARG A 62 1.07 -16.01 5.35
C ARG A 62 0.82 -14.79 4.49
N LEU A 63 0.53 -13.66 5.13
CA LEU A 63 0.45 -12.37 4.43
C LEU A 63 1.84 -11.95 3.92
N VAL A 64 1.94 -11.73 2.61
CA VAL A 64 3.16 -11.34 1.92
C VAL A 64 3.04 -10.03 1.14
N GLY A 65 1.83 -9.48 1.00
CA GLY A 65 1.58 -8.22 0.29
C GLY A 65 0.31 -7.53 0.78
N SER A 66 0.27 -6.21 0.59
CA SER A 66 -0.93 -5.39 0.81
C SER A 66 -0.93 -4.20 -0.13
N ILE A 67 -2.10 -3.81 -0.63
CA ILE A 67 -2.31 -2.57 -1.39
C ILE A 67 -3.49 -1.81 -0.83
N LEU A 68 -3.32 -0.49 -0.67
CA LEU A 68 -4.26 0.39 0.00
C LEU A 68 -4.48 1.63 -0.87
N TYR A 69 -5.73 2.09 -0.94
CA TYR A 69 -6.13 3.22 -1.78
C TYR A 69 -6.79 4.32 -0.96
N THR A 70 -6.56 5.56 -1.38
CA THR A 70 -7.31 6.73 -0.92
C THR A 70 -7.86 7.52 -2.10
N ARG A 71 -8.96 8.24 -1.88
CA ARG A 71 -9.50 9.22 -2.82
C ARG A 71 -8.61 10.45 -2.84
N ALA A 72 -8.45 11.03 -4.01
CA ALA A 72 -7.77 12.28 -4.23
C ALA A 72 -8.47 13.06 -5.35
N ARG A 73 -8.02 14.30 -5.57
CA ARG A 73 -8.56 15.17 -6.63
C ARG A 73 -7.42 15.75 -7.43
N LEU A 74 -7.55 15.71 -8.76
CA LEU A 74 -6.70 16.46 -9.67
C LEU A 74 -7.38 17.79 -9.97
N VAL A 75 -6.64 18.89 -9.82
CA VAL A 75 -7.11 20.24 -10.14
C VAL A 75 -6.27 20.75 -11.30
N ASP A 76 -6.91 21.18 -12.38
CA ASP A 76 -6.20 21.77 -13.52
C ASP A 76 -5.97 23.29 -13.37
N GLY A 77 -5.25 23.89 -14.31
CA GLY A 77 -4.95 25.33 -14.30
C GLY A 77 -6.18 26.25 -14.47
N GLN A 78 -7.36 25.70 -14.73
CA GLN A 78 -8.63 26.41 -14.81
C GLN A 78 -9.53 26.12 -13.60
N GLY A 79 -9.01 25.42 -12.58
CA GLY A 79 -9.74 25.09 -11.36
C GLY A 79 -10.75 23.95 -11.51
N ARG A 80 -10.71 23.18 -12.60
CA ARG A 80 -11.61 22.02 -12.78
C ARG A 80 -11.08 20.83 -12.00
N GLU A 81 -11.95 20.21 -11.20
CA GLU A 81 -11.62 19.04 -10.39
C GLU A 81 -11.99 17.72 -11.10
N LYS A 82 -11.10 16.72 -11.01
CA LYS A 82 -11.37 15.34 -11.39
C LYS A 82 -11.10 14.40 -10.20
N PRO A 83 -12.07 13.59 -9.75
CA PRO A 83 -11.84 12.60 -8.71
C PRO A 83 -10.94 11.49 -9.23
N VAL A 84 -9.99 11.07 -8.40
CA VAL A 84 -9.04 9.99 -8.70
C VAL A 84 -8.83 9.11 -7.47
N LEU A 85 -8.30 7.93 -7.68
CA LEU A 85 -7.77 7.08 -6.62
C LEU A 85 -6.25 7.16 -6.63
N THR A 86 -5.65 7.23 -5.45
CA THR A 86 -4.20 7.16 -5.27
C THR A 86 -3.87 5.97 -4.37
N PHE A 87 -2.71 5.37 -4.62
CA PHE A 87 -2.11 4.37 -3.76
C PHE A 87 -0.70 4.86 -3.42
N GLY A 88 -0.37 4.96 -2.13
CA GLY A 88 0.91 5.51 -1.66
C GLY A 88 1.05 7.04 -1.80
N ARG A 89 2.03 7.63 -1.10
CA ARG A 89 2.39 9.06 -1.21
C ARG A 89 3.24 9.30 -2.46
N ALA A 90 2.94 10.35 -3.22
CA ALA A 90 3.95 11.08 -4.00
C ALA A 90 5.08 11.57 -3.06
N PRO A 91 6.37 11.65 -3.47
CA PRO A 91 6.89 11.82 -4.83
C PRO A 91 7.36 10.53 -5.49
N LEU A 92 7.40 10.56 -6.82
CA LEU A 92 8.12 9.61 -7.66
C LEU A 92 9.56 9.45 -7.16
N GLY A 93 9.91 8.21 -6.81
CA GLY A 93 11.27 7.72 -6.72
C GLY A 93 11.38 6.48 -7.61
N VAL A 94 11.58 6.68 -8.91
CA VAL A 94 12.07 5.59 -9.75
C VAL A 94 13.54 5.40 -9.38
N SER A 95 13.82 4.47 -8.49
CA SER A 95 15.13 3.82 -8.43
C SER A 95 14.98 2.46 -9.11
N MET A 96 15.18 2.47 -10.43
CA MET A 96 15.55 1.26 -11.16
C MET A 96 16.87 0.74 -10.58
N LYS A 97 16.78 -0.23 -9.69
CA LYS A 97 17.71 -1.35 -9.50
C LYS A 97 17.28 -2.12 -8.27
N VAL A 98 16.95 -3.41 -8.46
CA VAL A 98 17.37 -4.57 -7.65
C VAL A 98 16.39 -5.71 -7.89
N ASP A 99 16.98 -6.86 -8.19
CA ASP A 99 16.37 -8.16 -8.43
C ASP A 99 15.43 -8.61 -7.29
N ILE A 100 14.19 -8.94 -7.67
CA ILE A 100 13.17 -9.70 -6.91
C ILE A 100 12.86 -9.15 -5.51
N THR A 101 11.86 -8.27 -5.36
CA THR A 101 11.30 -7.93 -4.03
C THR A 101 9.79 -7.63 -4.10
N TYR A 102 9.00 -8.67 -3.78
CA TYR A 102 7.61 -8.74 -3.30
C TYR A 102 6.67 -7.54 -3.56
N ILE A 103 5.93 -7.67 -4.67
CA ILE A 103 4.73 -6.90 -5.11
C ILE A 103 4.67 -5.45 -4.64
N VAL A 104 5.49 -4.65 -5.33
CA VAL A 104 5.14 -3.30 -5.79
C VAL A 104 4.06 -3.44 -6.88
N ALA A 105 3.16 -2.46 -6.99
CA ALA A 105 2.11 -2.42 -8.01
C ALA A 105 2.67 -2.74 -9.42
N VAL A 106 2.11 -3.76 -10.09
CA VAL A 106 2.33 -4.05 -11.51
C VAL A 106 1.04 -3.71 -12.26
N ILE A 107 1.08 -2.62 -13.04
CA ILE A 107 0.57 -2.59 -14.43
C ILE A 107 1.63 -1.89 -15.26
#